data_AF-A0A5P1FAT3-F1
#
_entry.id   AF-A0A5P1FAT3-F1
#
_cell.length_a   1.000
_cell.length_b   1.000
_cell.length_c   1.000
_cell.angle_alpha   90.00
_cell.angle_beta   90.00
_cell.angle_gamma   90.00
#
_symmetry.space_group_name_H-M   'P 1'
#
loop_
_entity.id
_entity.type
_entity.pdbx_description
1 polymer ?
#
loop_
_entity_poly.entity_id
_entity_poly.type
_entity_poly.pdbx_seq_one_letter_code
_entity_poly.pdbx_strand_id
1 'polypeptide(L)'
;MPRSCWRRRTDAMIGLGFKINYEFVVAQVMSELENPILVELRGVIAGKKGIICESVCSEFKELVLMCGGPNEKLRADLLIKHLLVVPDNPSERVAVLPTTRKIASKNKIVFGTGDYWHAPTLTANMGFVRAISQTGMSLYTIEHRPRALTGD
;
A
#
# COMPACT_ATOMS: atom_id res chain seq x y z
N MET A 1 -7.22 16.94 15.69
CA MET A 1 -5.81 17.38 15.57
C MET A 1 -5.72 18.68 14.76
N PRO A 2 -4.80 19.62 15.08
CA PRO A 2 -4.65 20.90 14.36
C PRO A 2 -4.01 20.74 12.96
N ARG A 3 -4.35 21.62 12.01
CA ARG A 3 -3.77 21.68 10.64
C ARG A 3 -2.23 21.75 10.62
N SER A 4 -1.62 22.32 11.66
CA SER A 4 -0.17 22.43 11.81
C SER A 4 0.55 21.10 12.08
N CYS A 5 -0.17 20.09 12.56
CA CYS A 5 0.37 18.74 12.78
C CYS A 5 0.49 17.98 11.44
N TRP A 6 -0.49 18.15 10.55
CA TRP A 6 -0.51 17.56 9.21
C TRP A 6 0.55 18.15 8.29
N ARG A 7 0.74 19.47 8.31
CA ARG A 7 1.79 20.13 7.51
C ARG A 7 3.18 19.59 7.86
N ARG A 8 3.50 19.45 9.16
CA ARG A 8 4.78 18.87 9.62
C ARG A 8 4.99 17.42 9.16
N ARG A 9 3.95 16.57 9.16
CA ARG A 9 4.05 15.21 8.61
C ARG A 9 4.26 15.22 7.09
N THR A 10 3.62 16.16 6.40
CA THR A 10 3.73 16.29 4.94
C THR A 10 5.15 16.72 4.56
N ASP A 11 5.74 17.66 5.31
CA ASP A 11 7.13 18.11 5.12
C ASP A 11 8.13 16.96 5.36
N ALA A 12 7.91 16.12 6.37
CA ALA A 12 8.74 14.93 6.62
C ALA A 12 8.68 13.93 5.44
N MET A 13 7.51 13.71 4.85
CA MET A 13 7.37 12.81 3.71
C MET A 13 7.94 13.41 2.41
N ILE A 14 7.82 14.73 2.21
CA ILE A 14 8.46 15.42 1.09
C ILE A 14 9.99 15.32 1.19
N GLY A 15 10.54 15.43 2.41
CA GLY A 15 11.98 15.25 2.68
C GLY A 15 12.52 13.87 2.27
N LEU A 16 11.66 12.86 2.14
CA LEU A 16 11.98 11.51 1.68
C LEU A 16 11.62 11.26 0.21
N GLY A 17 11.28 12.31 -0.54
CA GLY A 17 11.00 12.23 -1.98
C GLY A 17 9.58 11.82 -2.34
N PHE A 18 8.64 11.75 -1.37
CA PHE A 18 7.24 11.52 -1.68
C PHE A 18 6.57 12.79 -2.23
N LYS A 19 6.09 12.74 -3.48
CA LYS A 19 5.34 13.84 -4.09
C LYS A 19 3.89 13.82 -3.60
N ILE A 20 3.58 14.63 -2.59
CA ILE A 20 2.27 14.62 -1.93
C ILE A 20 1.38 15.76 -2.40
N ASN A 21 0.18 15.40 -2.85
CA ASN A 21 -0.93 16.34 -2.94
C ASN A 21 -1.60 16.42 -1.56
N TYR A 22 -1.35 17.51 -0.84
CA TYR A 22 -1.84 17.70 0.54
C TYR A 22 -3.37 17.57 0.66
N GLU A 23 -4.12 18.18 -0.25
CA GLU A 23 -5.58 18.12 -0.25
C GLU A 23 -6.08 16.69 -0.44
N PHE A 24 -5.43 15.95 -1.35
CA PHE A 24 -5.75 14.55 -1.59
C PHE A 24 -5.49 13.67 -0.36
N VAL A 25 -4.39 13.88 0.36
CA VAL A 25 -4.09 13.13 1.59
C VAL A 25 -5.08 13.48 2.70
N VAL A 26 -5.41 14.76 2.89
CA VAL A 26 -6.42 15.16 3.88
C VAL A 26 -7.78 14.52 3.59
N ALA A 27 -8.19 14.48 2.32
CA ALA A 27 -9.43 13.81 1.93
C ALA A 27 -9.44 12.31 2.27
N GLN A 28 -8.29 11.64 2.12
CA GLN A 28 -8.15 10.23 2.49
C GLN A 28 -8.24 9.99 4.01
N VAL A 29 -7.67 10.90 4.81
CA VAL A 29 -7.77 10.86 6.27
C VAL A 29 -9.22 11.00 6.71
N MET A 30 -9.92 12.02 6.20
CA MET A 30 -11.33 12.24 6.55
C MET A 30 -12.19 11.05 6.13
N SER A 31 -11.94 10.50 4.94
CA SER A 31 -12.65 9.30 4.48
C SER A 31 -12.39 8.07 5.36
N GLU A 32 -11.20 7.90 5.92
CA GLU A 32 -10.91 6.79 6.84
C GLU A 32 -11.57 6.97 8.20
N LEU A 33 -11.65 8.21 8.70
CA LEU A 33 -12.33 8.53 9.96
C LEU A 33 -13.85 8.35 9.86
N GLU A 34 -14.46 8.76 8.75
CA GLU A 34 -15.89 8.66 8.53
C GLU A 34 -16.31 7.22 8.13
N ASN A 35 -15.53 6.58 7.27
CA ASN A 35 -15.85 5.26 6.68
C ASN A 35 -14.59 4.38 6.65
N PRO A 36 -14.25 3.73 7.78
CA PRO A 36 -13.03 2.92 7.91
C PRO A 36 -12.99 1.79 6.89
N ILE A 37 -11.93 1.74 6.09
CA ILE A 37 -11.86 0.81 4.95
C ILE A 37 -11.82 -0.67 5.37
N LEU A 38 -11.36 -0.96 6.59
CA LEU A 38 -11.33 -2.31 7.11
C LEU A 38 -12.73 -2.94 7.17
N VAL A 39 -13.78 -2.14 7.38
CA VAL A 39 -15.17 -2.63 7.39
C VAL A 39 -15.55 -3.18 6.02
N GLU A 40 -15.22 -2.47 4.96
CA GLU A 40 -15.45 -2.89 3.56
C GLU A 40 -14.59 -4.10 3.18
N LEU A 41 -13.34 -4.11 3.62
CA LEU A 41 -12.39 -5.19 3.32
C LEU A 41 -12.62 -6.45 4.13
N ARG A 42 -13.45 -6.42 5.18
CA ARG A 42 -13.65 -7.56 6.08
C ARG A 42 -14.09 -8.82 5.34
N GLY A 43 -15.06 -8.71 4.43
CA GLY A 43 -15.53 -9.84 3.63
C GLY A 43 -14.48 -10.38 2.65
N VAL A 44 -13.55 -9.50 2.22
CA VAL A 44 -12.46 -9.87 1.33
C VAL A 44 -11.37 -10.63 2.09
N ILE A 45 -11.02 -10.21 3.31
CA ILE A 45 -9.88 -10.76 4.06
C ILE A 45 -10.26 -11.88 5.02
N ALA A 46 -11.54 -12.00 5.39
CA ALA A 46 -12.00 -13.01 6.34
C ALA A 46 -11.61 -14.42 5.89
N GLY A 47 -11.02 -15.19 6.80
CA GLY A 47 -10.59 -16.57 6.55
C GLY A 47 -9.37 -16.73 5.63
N LYS A 48 -8.74 -15.63 5.18
CA LYS A 48 -7.56 -15.68 4.32
C LYS A 48 -6.28 -15.41 5.11
N LYS A 49 -5.18 -16.04 4.69
CA LYS A 49 -3.84 -15.72 5.16
C LYS A 49 -3.22 -14.67 4.24
N GLY A 50 -2.89 -13.51 4.80
CA GLY A 50 -2.18 -12.45 4.07
C GLY A 50 -0.69 -12.72 3.95
N ILE A 51 -0.11 -12.35 2.82
CA ILE A 51 1.33 -12.32 2.58
C ILE A 51 1.80 -10.88 2.36
N ILE A 52 3.05 -10.59 2.68
CA ILE A 52 3.71 -9.31 2.42
C ILE A 52 5.15 -9.57 2.02
N CYS A 53 5.63 -8.96 0.94
CA CYS A 53 7.02 -9.12 0.55
C CYS A 53 7.95 -8.22 1.38
N GLU A 54 9.22 -8.61 1.53
CA GLU A 54 10.20 -7.97 2.41
C GLU A 54 10.35 -6.46 2.18
N SER A 55 10.45 -6.03 0.92
CA SER A 55 10.55 -4.60 0.59
C SER A 55 9.32 -3.82 1.07
N VAL A 56 8.11 -4.38 0.86
CA VAL A 56 6.86 -3.71 1.26
C VAL A 56 6.69 -3.71 2.77
N CYS A 57 7.09 -4.79 3.45
CA CYS A 57 7.08 -4.84 4.91
C CYS A 57 7.97 -3.75 5.52
N SER A 58 9.15 -3.53 4.93
CA SER A 58 10.09 -2.50 5.36
C SER A 58 9.55 -1.09 5.10
N GLU A 59 9.09 -0.79 3.88
CA GLU A 59 8.50 0.51 3.51
C GLU A 59 7.26 0.82 4.38
N PHE A 60 6.42 -0.18 4.65
CA PHE A 60 5.26 -0.02 5.52
C PHE A 60 5.65 0.34 6.96
N LYS A 61 6.64 -0.34 7.55
CA LYS A 61 7.13 -0.04 8.91
C LYS A 61 7.71 1.37 9.00
N GLU A 62 8.48 1.79 8.00
CA GLU A 62 9.03 3.15 7.95
C GLU A 62 7.91 4.20 7.89
N LEU A 63 6.93 4.02 7.01
CA LEU A 63 5.79 4.93 6.89
C LEU A 63 5.00 5.06 8.20
N VAL A 64 4.71 3.93 8.86
CA VAL A 64 4.01 3.92 10.15
C VAL A 64 4.85 4.58 11.24
N LEU A 65 6.16 4.35 11.26
CA LEU A 65 7.06 4.97 12.24
C LEU A 65 7.02 6.50 12.15
N MET A 66 7.03 7.02 10.93
CA MET A 66 7.08 8.46 10.65
C MET A 66 5.73 9.16 10.81
N CYS A 67 4.66 8.54 10.31
CA CYS A 67 3.37 9.20 10.16
C CYS A 67 2.32 8.73 11.18
N GLY A 68 2.47 7.52 11.72
CA GLY A 68 1.50 6.89 12.61
C GLY A 68 1.48 7.49 14.02
N GLY A 69 0.27 7.64 14.58
CA GLY A 69 0.10 7.86 16.02
C GLY A 69 0.34 6.60 16.85
N PRO A 70 0.31 6.69 18.19
CA PRO A 70 0.51 5.54 19.06
C PRO A 70 -0.44 4.36 18.76
N ASN A 71 -1.72 4.62 18.49
CA ASN A 71 -2.69 3.55 18.24
C ASN A 71 -2.50 2.91 16.85
N GLU A 72 -2.13 3.70 15.85
CA GLU A 72 -1.77 3.21 14.52
C GLU A 72 -0.53 2.33 14.55
N LYS A 73 0.49 2.70 15.33
CA LYS A 73 1.69 1.88 15.52
C LYS A 73 1.35 0.52 16.13
N LEU A 74 0.52 0.52 17.19
CA LEU A 74 0.05 -0.72 17.81
C LEU A 74 -0.74 -1.60 16.81
N ARG A 75 -1.65 -1.01 16.04
CA ARG A 75 -2.43 -1.74 15.01
C ARG A 75 -1.55 -2.26 13.88
N ALA A 76 -0.54 -1.52 13.46
CA ALA A 76 0.42 -1.95 12.44
C ALA A 76 1.27 -3.14 12.91
N ASP A 77 1.74 -3.11 14.15
CA ASP A 77 2.49 -4.23 14.74
C ASP A 77 1.63 -5.50 14.82
N LEU A 78 0.36 -5.35 15.20
CA LEU A 78 -0.61 -6.46 15.18
C LEU A 78 -0.84 -6.99 13.76
N LEU A 79 -1.05 -6.10 12.78
CA LEU A 79 -1.23 -6.47 11.38
C LEU A 79 -0.05 -7.31 10.87
N ILE A 80 1.18 -6.83 11.08
CA ILE A 80 2.40 -7.52 10.62
C ILE A 80 2.50 -8.93 11.22
N LYS A 81 2.15 -9.10 12.51
CA LYS A 81 2.15 -10.43 13.17
C LYS A 81 1.16 -11.42 12.53
N HIS A 82 0.10 -10.92 11.88
CA HIS A 82 -0.88 -11.77 11.19
C HIS A 82 -0.49 -12.09 9.74
N LEU A 83 0.48 -11.37 9.16
CA LEU A 83 0.97 -11.60 7.79
C LEU A 83 2.12 -12.61 7.77
N LEU A 84 2.24 -13.33 6.65
CA LEU A 84 3.47 -14.07 6.34
C LEU A 84 4.40 -13.15 5.55
N VAL A 85 5.57 -12.85 6.09
CA VAL A 85 6.61 -12.13 5.36
C VAL A 85 7.31 -13.12 4.42
N VAL A 86 7.35 -12.78 3.13
CA VAL A 86 7.97 -13.61 2.07
C VAL A 86 9.08 -12.83 1.37
N PRO A 87 10.09 -13.50 0.80
CA PRO A 87 11.12 -12.82 0.00
C PRO A 87 10.52 -12.07 -1.20
N ASP A 88 11.22 -11.03 -1.65
CA ASP A 88 10.90 -10.36 -2.91
C ASP A 88 11.18 -11.30 -4.09
N ASN A 89 10.14 -11.99 -4.56
CA ASN A 89 10.26 -13.00 -5.61
C ASN A 89 9.22 -12.75 -6.72
N PRO A 90 9.44 -11.75 -7.58
CA PRO A 90 8.50 -11.44 -8.64
C PRO A 90 8.46 -12.55 -9.69
N SER A 91 7.27 -12.90 -10.16
CA SER A 91 7.11 -13.82 -11.28
C SER A 91 7.84 -13.33 -12.53
N GLU A 92 8.38 -14.27 -13.31
CA GLU A 92 9.16 -13.95 -14.51
C GLU A 92 8.38 -13.05 -15.47
N ARG A 93 7.09 -13.36 -15.69
CA ARG A 93 6.22 -12.58 -16.59
C ARG A 93 6.13 -11.11 -16.17
N VAL A 94 6.09 -10.81 -14.88
CA VAL A 94 6.08 -9.42 -14.39
C VAL A 94 7.48 -8.82 -14.40
N ALA A 95 8.50 -9.62 -14.04
CA ALA A 95 9.89 -9.18 -13.95
C ALA A 95 10.47 -8.73 -15.30
N VAL A 96 10.07 -9.35 -16.42
CA VAL A 96 10.57 -9.00 -17.76
C VAL A 96 9.91 -7.76 -18.37
N LEU A 97 8.82 -7.25 -17.79
CA LEU A 97 8.16 -6.06 -18.33
C LEU A 97 9.08 -4.84 -18.30
N PRO A 98 9.05 -3.97 -19.33
CA PRO A 98 9.89 -2.79 -19.36
C PRO A 98 9.56 -1.85 -18.20
N THR A 99 10.58 -1.39 -17.49
CA THR A 99 10.40 -0.37 -16.45
C THR A 99 10.07 0.96 -17.11
N THR A 100 8.92 1.52 -16.77
CA THR A 100 8.47 2.83 -17.26
C THR A 100 8.00 3.69 -16.09
N ARG A 101 7.65 4.96 -16.35
CA ARG A 101 7.06 5.83 -15.33
C ARG A 101 5.77 5.25 -14.71
N LYS A 102 4.99 4.48 -15.49
CA LYS A 102 3.74 3.86 -15.01
C LYS A 102 3.97 2.44 -14.47
N ILE A 103 4.97 1.73 -14.97
CA ILE A 103 5.39 0.39 -14.54
C ILE A 103 6.72 0.51 -13.80
N ALA A 104 6.67 1.06 -12.59
CA ALA A 104 7.85 1.27 -11.75
C ALA A 104 8.36 -0.05 -11.17
N SER A 105 9.69 -0.19 -11.01
CA SER A 105 10.34 -1.40 -10.49
C SER A 105 9.76 -1.86 -9.15
N LYS A 106 9.48 -0.93 -8.22
CA LYS A 106 8.87 -1.27 -6.93
C LYS A 106 7.53 -1.98 -7.06
N ASN A 107 6.68 -1.51 -7.98
CA ASN A 107 5.38 -2.12 -8.19
C ASN A 107 5.53 -3.49 -8.89
N LYS A 108 6.54 -3.67 -9.75
CA LYS A 108 6.85 -5.00 -10.31
C LYS A 108 7.19 -6.01 -9.20
N ILE A 109 7.92 -5.61 -8.17
CA ILE A 109 8.23 -6.46 -7.02
C ILE A 109 6.94 -6.85 -6.29
N VAL A 110 6.11 -5.88 -5.91
CA VAL A 110 4.86 -6.14 -5.14
C VAL A 110 3.91 -7.05 -5.90
N PHE A 111 3.53 -6.63 -7.11
CA PHE A 111 2.53 -7.33 -7.90
C PHE A 111 3.08 -8.63 -8.48
N GLY A 112 4.36 -8.67 -8.85
CA GLY A 112 5.01 -9.88 -9.32
C GLY A 112 5.14 -10.92 -8.21
N THR A 113 5.40 -10.52 -6.97
CA THR A 113 5.47 -11.46 -5.84
C THR A 113 4.08 -12.02 -5.55
N GLY A 114 3.04 -11.17 -5.53
CA GLY A 114 1.66 -11.65 -5.44
C GLY A 114 1.32 -12.66 -6.55
N ASP A 115 1.74 -12.35 -7.78
CA ASP A 115 1.56 -13.23 -8.93
C ASP A 115 2.29 -14.58 -8.81
N TYR A 116 3.53 -14.57 -8.34
CA TYR A 116 4.33 -15.78 -8.10
C TYR A 116 3.65 -16.71 -7.07
N TRP A 117 3.10 -16.13 -6.00
CA TRP A 117 2.40 -16.87 -4.95
C TRP A 117 0.95 -17.23 -5.32
N HIS A 118 0.50 -16.89 -6.54
CA HIS A 118 -0.91 -17.01 -6.97
C HIS A 118 -1.89 -16.35 -5.98
N ALA A 119 -1.46 -15.27 -5.35
CA ALA A 119 -2.21 -14.53 -4.35
C ALA A 119 -2.75 -13.21 -4.94
N PRO A 120 -4.06 -12.91 -4.77
CA PRO A 120 -4.59 -11.62 -5.20
C PRO A 120 -3.91 -10.46 -4.46
N THR A 121 -3.42 -9.48 -5.22
CA THR A 121 -2.80 -8.27 -4.63
C THR A 121 -3.88 -7.26 -4.26
N LEU A 122 -4.05 -6.97 -2.97
CA LEU A 122 -4.90 -5.89 -2.47
C LEU A 122 -4.23 -4.53 -2.74
N THR A 123 -4.87 -3.63 -3.48
CA THR A 123 -4.23 -2.38 -3.92
C THR A 123 -5.19 -1.21 -4.13
N ALA A 124 -4.69 0.01 -3.88
CA ALA A 124 -5.27 1.26 -4.37
C ALA A 124 -4.52 1.85 -5.56
N ASN A 125 -3.47 1.18 -6.06
CA ASN A 125 -2.65 1.67 -7.18
C ASN A 125 -3.23 1.26 -8.54
N MET A 126 -4.36 1.87 -8.89
CA MET A 126 -5.02 1.62 -10.17
C MET A 126 -4.23 2.13 -11.38
N GLY A 127 -3.23 2.99 -11.16
CA GLY A 127 -2.30 3.40 -12.22
C GLY A 127 -1.48 2.23 -12.74
N PHE A 128 -0.92 1.43 -11.83
CA PHE A 128 -0.12 0.27 -12.19
C PHE A 128 -0.97 -0.84 -12.83
N VAL A 129 -2.12 -1.19 -12.23
CA VAL A 129 -3.01 -2.24 -12.76
C VAL A 129 -3.42 -1.94 -14.21
N ARG A 130 -3.80 -0.69 -14.50
CA ARG A 130 -4.13 -0.25 -15.85
C ARG A 130 -2.93 -0.29 -16.81
N ALA A 131 -1.75 0.10 -16.34
CA ALA A 131 -0.54 0.05 -17.16
C ALA A 131 -0.15 -1.39 -17.52
N ILE A 132 -0.34 -2.36 -16.62
CA ILE A 132 -0.15 -3.78 -16.89
C ILE A 132 -1.17 -4.30 -17.90
N SER A 133 -2.45 -3.93 -17.77
CA SER A 133 -3.48 -4.31 -18.74
C SER A 133 -3.15 -3.85 -20.17
N GLN A 134 -2.52 -2.68 -20.32
CA GLN A 134 -2.08 -2.15 -21.61
C GLN A 134 -0.93 -2.95 -22.26
N THR A 135 -0.23 -3.81 -21.52
CA THR A 135 0.78 -4.72 -22.08
C THR A 135 0.18 -6.04 -22.57
N GLY A 136 -1.15 -6.19 -22.52
CA GLY A 136 -1.85 -7.45 -22.83
C GLY A 136 -1.82 -8.46 -21.68
N MET A 137 -1.32 -8.08 -20.51
CA MET A 137 -1.22 -8.92 -19.33
C MET A 137 -2.31 -8.57 -18.30
N SER A 138 -2.82 -9.56 -17.58
CA SER A 138 -3.66 -9.35 -16.39
C SER A 138 -3.01 -9.92 -15.13
N LEU A 139 -3.31 -9.28 -14.00
CA LEU A 139 -2.90 -9.71 -12.66
C LEU A 139 -4.14 -9.89 -11.81
N TYR A 140 -4.10 -10.82 -10.87
CA TYR A 140 -5.16 -10.96 -9.87
C TYR A 140 -5.01 -9.86 -8.83
N THR A 141 -5.93 -8.91 -8.85
CA THR A 141 -5.92 -7.75 -7.95
C THR A 141 -7.27 -7.57 -7.28
N ILE A 142 -7.24 -7.14 -6.02
CA ILE A 142 -8.44 -6.71 -5.31
C ILE A 142 -8.29 -5.21 -5.08
N GLU A 143 -9.18 -4.45 -5.69
CA GLU A 143 -9.08 -3.00 -5.70
C GLU A 143 -9.75 -2.43 -4.46
N HIS A 144 -9.14 -1.40 -3.88
CA HIS A 144 -9.75 -0.64 -2.81
C HIS A 144 -9.49 0.85 -2.99
N ARG A 145 -10.35 1.68 -2.38
CA ARG A 145 -10.16 3.14 -2.40
C ARG A 145 -8.92 3.51 -1.59
N PRO A 146 -8.14 4.52 -2.00
CA PRO A 146 -6.96 4.92 -1.25
C PRO A 146 -7.36 5.52 0.11
N ARG A 147 -6.52 5.28 1.12
CA ARG A 147 -6.68 5.73 2.50
C ARG A 147 -5.33 6.14 3.06
N ALA A 148 -5.36 7.07 4.02
CA ALA A 148 -4.19 7.59 4.69
C ALA A 148 -4.28 7.31 6.20
N LEU A 149 -3.12 7.27 6.85
CA LEU A 149 -3.03 7.22 8.31
C LEU A 149 -3.68 8.49 8.89
N THR A 150 -4.52 8.31 9.90
CA THR A 150 -5.29 9.35 10.60
C THR A 150 -4.49 10.02 11.71
N GLY A 151 -3.37 9.44 12.12
CA GLY A 151 -2.47 10.02 13.11
C GLY A 151 -2.80 9.73 14.56
N ASP A 152 -3.71 8.81 14.82
CA ASP A 152 -4.15 8.34 16.13
C ASP A 152 -3.22 7.27 16.71
#